data_AF-A0A060C185-F1
#
_entry.id   AF-A0A060C185-F1
#
_cell.length_a   1.000
_cell.length_b   1.000
_cell.length_c   1.000
_cell.angle_alpha   90.00
_cell.angle_beta   90.00
_cell.angle_gamma   90.00
#
_symmetry.space_group_name_H-M   'P 1'
#
loop_
_entity.id
_entity.type
_entity.pdbx_description
1 polymer ?
#
loop_
_entity_poly.entity_id
_entity_poly.type
_entity_poly.pdbx_seq_one_letter_code
_entity_poly.pdbx_strand_id
1 'polypeptide(L)'
;GFAARLTEGTPTKNVNTMAPFLTLAFIYEGDRDPRWRPYLETWAAWVMHEMPRTRAGGMQHIVYDMVNDQQMWDDTLMMSVLPLVKIGLVLNRPDYIEEAKYQFLVHTQYLADRQSGLWYHGWTFDGNHNFRQCLVGARQ
;
A
#
# COMPACT_ATOMS: atom_id res chain seq x y z
N GLY A 1 -22.65 2.18 6.46
CA GLY A 1 -21.49 2.98 6.92
C GLY A 1 -20.27 2.09 7.10
N PHE A 2 -19.08 2.66 7.29
CA PHE A 2 -17.83 1.91 7.43
C PHE A 2 -17.91 0.78 8.49
N ALA A 3 -18.57 1.06 9.62
CA ALA A 3 -18.84 0.07 10.67
C ALA A 3 -19.60 -1.18 10.17
N ALA A 4 -20.63 -0.99 9.34
CA ALA A 4 -21.45 -2.08 8.81
C ALA A 4 -20.66 -3.01 7.88
N ARG A 5 -19.72 -2.44 7.10
CA ARG A 5 -18.83 -3.19 6.21
C ARG A 5 -17.81 -4.04 6.97
N LEU A 6 -17.33 -3.59 8.12
CA LEU A 6 -16.44 -4.39 8.97
C LEU A 6 -17.17 -5.53 9.68
N THR A 7 -18.45 -5.36 9.99
CA THR A 7 -19.28 -6.40 10.63
C THR A 7 -19.74 -7.50 9.67
N GLU A 8 -19.74 -7.25 8.36
CA GLU A 8 -20.00 -8.25 7.31
C GLU A 8 -18.85 -9.30 7.18
N GLY A 9 -17.75 -9.11 7.93
CA GLY A 9 -16.53 -9.90 7.87
C GLY A 9 -15.37 -9.06 7.36
N THR A 10 -14.16 -9.27 7.92
CA THR A 10 -12.98 -8.59 7.39
C THR A 10 -12.58 -9.25 6.07
N PRO A 11 -12.54 -8.52 4.94
CA PRO A 11 -12.14 -9.10 3.66
C PRO A 11 -10.70 -9.63 3.74
N THR A 12 -10.38 -10.66 2.93
CA THR A 12 -9.03 -11.21 2.83
C THR A 12 -8.02 -10.09 2.60
N LYS A 13 -6.97 -10.03 3.42
CA LYS A 13 -5.98 -8.96 3.35
C LYS A 13 -5.20 -9.04 2.04
N ASN A 14 -5.23 -7.94 1.30
CA ASN A 14 -4.53 -7.71 0.05
C ASN A 14 -4.33 -6.20 -0.16
N VAL A 15 -3.59 -5.81 -1.21
CA VAL A 15 -3.23 -4.41 -1.49
C VAL A 15 -4.44 -3.48 -1.48
N ASN A 16 -5.53 -3.87 -2.15
CA ASN A 16 -6.71 -3.03 -2.35
C ASN A 16 -7.57 -2.93 -1.09
N THR A 17 -7.66 -4.01 -0.31
CA THR A 17 -8.45 -4.04 0.92
C THR A 17 -7.83 -3.23 2.06
N MET A 18 -6.56 -2.81 1.93
CA MET A 18 -5.92 -1.88 2.85
C MET A 18 -6.39 -0.42 2.66
N ALA A 19 -6.82 -0.05 1.45
CA ALA A 19 -7.14 1.34 1.10
C ALA A 19 -8.20 1.99 2.02
N PRO A 20 -9.30 1.32 2.43
CA PRO A 20 -10.29 1.90 3.33
C PRO A 20 -9.74 2.30 4.71
N PHE A 21 -8.60 1.76 5.13
CA PHE A 21 -7.98 2.10 6.40
C PHE A 21 -7.34 3.48 6.43
N LEU A 22 -7.08 4.09 5.26
CA LEU A 22 -6.73 5.51 5.19
C LEU A 22 -7.88 6.37 5.75
N THR A 23 -9.10 6.14 5.27
CA THR A 23 -10.30 6.85 5.75
C THR A 23 -10.56 6.54 7.23
N LEU A 24 -10.42 5.28 7.65
CA LEU A 24 -10.58 4.92 9.07
C LEU A 24 -9.58 5.65 9.96
N ALA A 25 -8.33 5.79 9.53
CA ALA A 25 -7.31 6.49 10.28
C ALA A 25 -7.61 8.00 10.40
N PHE A 26 -8.20 8.63 9.38
CA PHE A 26 -8.72 10.00 9.48
C PHE A 26 -9.89 10.11 10.46
N ILE A 27 -10.84 9.16 10.45
CA ILE A 27 -11.95 9.12 11.43
C ILE A 27 -11.39 8.97 12.85
N TYR A 28 -10.45 8.05 13.05
CA TYR A 28 -9.81 7.82 14.34
C TYR A 28 -9.01 9.03 14.83
N GLU A 29 -8.37 9.79 13.94
CA GLU A 29 -7.64 11.00 14.32
C GLU A 29 -8.55 12.05 14.99
N GLY A 30 -9.77 12.22 14.45
CA GLY A 30 -10.70 13.24 14.91
C GLY A 30 -11.37 12.93 16.25
N ASP A 31 -11.82 11.70 16.46
CA ASP A 31 -12.60 11.29 17.64
C ASP A 31 -11.80 10.41 18.64
N ARG A 32 -10.71 9.78 18.17
CA ARG A 32 -9.90 8.84 18.96
C ARG A 32 -10.68 7.68 19.57
N ASP A 33 -11.81 7.34 18.98
CA ASP A 33 -12.66 6.24 19.41
C ASP A 33 -11.87 4.92 19.48
N PRO A 34 -11.71 4.32 20.68
CA PRO A 34 -10.87 3.15 20.88
C PRO A 34 -11.34 1.92 20.10
N ARG A 35 -12.59 1.88 19.65
CA ARG A 35 -13.14 0.78 18.83
C ARG A 35 -12.38 0.59 17.51
N TRP A 36 -11.81 1.66 16.94
CA TRP A 36 -11.11 1.58 15.64
C TRP A 36 -9.65 1.15 15.74
N ARG A 37 -9.01 1.39 16.88
CA ARG A 37 -7.59 1.16 17.07
C ARG A 37 -7.14 -0.29 16.77
N PRO A 38 -7.84 -1.35 17.26
CA PRO A 38 -7.45 -2.73 16.97
C PRO A 38 -7.43 -3.05 15.48
N TYR A 39 -8.35 -2.46 14.70
CA TYR A 39 -8.39 -2.65 13.26
C TYR A 39 -7.19 -1.99 12.57
N LEU A 40 -6.87 -0.74 12.94
CA LEU A 40 -5.70 -0.02 12.41
C LEU A 40 -4.40 -0.77 12.73
N GLU A 41 -4.25 -1.26 13.96
CA GLU A 41 -3.08 -2.03 14.40
C GLU A 41 -2.96 -3.36 13.64
N THR A 42 -4.06 -4.11 13.52
CA THR A 42 -4.08 -5.41 12.82
C THR A 42 -3.70 -5.28 11.35
N TRP A 43 -4.23 -4.26 10.66
CA TRP A 43 -3.97 -4.08 9.24
C TRP A 43 -2.57 -3.53 8.96
N ALA A 44 -2.10 -2.57 9.77
CA ALA A 44 -0.72 -2.11 9.64
C ALA A 44 0.30 -3.19 9.98
N ALA A 45 0.05 -4.02 11.01
CA ALA A 45 0.92 -5.14 11.34
C ALA A 45 1.04 -6.14 10.19
N TRP A 46 -0.07 -6.45 9.50
CA TRP A 46 -0.05 -7.28 8.30
C TRP A 46 0.82 -6.65 7.20
N VAL A 47 0.63 -5.37 6.90
CA VAL A 47 1.46 -4.66 5.90
C VAL A 47 2.95 -4.71 6.24
N MET A 48 3.30 -4.58 7.52
CA MET A 48 4.69 -4.55 7.99
C MET A 48 5.36 -5.93 8.02
N HIS A 49 4.62 -6.99 8.33
CA HIS A 49 5.24 -8.26 8.73
C HIS A 49 4.78 -9.49 7.95
N GLU A 50 3.62 -9.43 7.30
CA GLU A 50 3.00 -10.60 6.64
C GLU A 50 2.82 -10.40 5.13
N MET A 51 2.60 -9.15 4.69
CA MET A 51 2.41 -8.83 3.27
C MET A 51 3.68 -9.20 2.48
N PRO A 52 3.57 -10.06 1.45
CA PRO A 52 4.72 -10.53 0.68
C PRO A 52 5.55 -9.37 0.11
N ARG A 53 6.87 -9.60 0.04
CA ARG A 53 7.85 -8.65 -0.49
C ARG A 53 8.52 -9.20 -1.73
N THR A 54 8.83 -8.33 -2.67
CA THR A 54 9.69 -8.66 -3.81
C THR A 54 11.15 -8.79 -3.34
N ARG A 55 12.03 -9.28 -4.23
CA ARG A 55 13.47 -9.38 -3.99
C ARG A 55 14.14 -8.09 -3.54
N ALA A 56 13.61 -6.94 -3.98
CA ALA A 56 14.11 -5.63 -3.58
C ALA A 56 13.36 -5.06 -2.36
N GLY A 57 12.64 -5.87 -1.58
CA GLY A 57 11.91 -5.41 -0.40
C GLY A 57 10.66 -4.58 -0.70
N GLY A 58 10.32 -4.37 -1.97
CA GLY A 58 9.08 -3.69 -2.36
C GLY A 58 7.85 -4.52 -1.99
N MET A 59 6.77 -3.85 -1.59
CA MET A 59 5.48 -4.52 -1.36
C MET A 59 5.02 -5.20 -2.66
N GLN A 60 4.77 -6.51 -2.59
CA GLN A 60 4.26 -7.25 -3.73
C GLN A 60 2.80 -6.90 -3.96
N HIS A 61 2.41 -6.71 -5.23
CA HIS A 61 1.06 -6.33 -5.59
C HIS A 61 0.05 -7.50 -5.53
N ILE A 62 -0.13 -8.11 -4.34
CA ILE A 62 -1.05 -9.24 -4.16
C ILE A 62 -2.52 -8.77 -4.20
N VAL A 63 -3.33 -9.43 -5.01
CA VAL A 63 -4.79 -9.25 -5.09
C VAL A 63 -5.49 -10.59 -4.90
N TYR A 64 -6.82 -10.61 -4.86
CA TYR A 64 -7.60 -11.78 -4.43
C TYR A 64 -7.36 -13.04 -5.26
N ASP A 65 -7.27 -12.90 -6.58
CA ASP A 65 -7.16 -13.98 -7.57
C ASP A 65 -5.75 -14.12 -8.17
N MET A 66 -4.84 -13.21 -7.86
CA MET A 66 -3.50 -13.17 -8.44
C MET A 66 -2.44 -12.89 -7.37
N VAL A 67 -1.49 -13.80 -7.25
CA VAL A 67 -0.33 -13.67 -6.36
C VAL A 67 0.58 -12.52 -6.82
N ASN A 68 0.67 -12.30 -8.14
CA ASN A 68 1.57 -11.33 -8.77
C ASN A 68 2.99 -11.46 -8.21
N ASP A 69 3.50 -12.69 -8.22
CA ASP A 69 4.78 -13.02 -7.62
C ASP A 69 5.88 -12.13 -8.19
N GLN A 70 6.65 -11.50 -7.31
CA GLN A 70 7.74 -10.61 -7.67
C GLN A 70 7.32 -9.43 -8.56
N GLN A 71 6.10 -8.92 -8.41
CA GLN A 71 5.65 -7.73 -9.13
C GLN A 71 5.39 -6.53 -8.21
N MET A 72 5.70 -5.34 -8.71
CA MET A 72 5.40 -4.05 -8.09
C MET A 72 4.55 -3.22 -9.04
N TRP A 73 3.55 -2.54 -8.49
CA TRP A 73 2.56 -1.76 -9.25
C TRP A 73 2.41 -0.39 -8.62
N ASP A 74 2.22 0.64 -9.44
CA ASP A 74 2.17 2.05 -9.01
C ASP A 74 1.08 2.33 -7.97
N ASP A 75 -0.11 1.76 -8.15
CA ASP A 75 -1.26 1.97 -7.26
C ASP A 75 -1.05 1.40 -5.85
N THR A 76 -0.06 0.51 -5.64
CA THR A 76 0.34 0.01 -4.29
C THR A 76 0.67 1.16 -3.35
N LEU A 77 1.25 2.25 -3.88
CA LEU A 77 1.55 3.45 -3.11
C LEU A 77 0.28 4.09 -2.52
N MET A 78 -0.79 4.20 -3.32
CA MET A 78 -2.06 4.73 -2.84
C MET A 78 -2.75 3.71 -1.93
N MET A 79 -2.88 2.47 -2.40
CA MET A 79 -3.77 1.48 -1.80
C MET A 79 -3.25 0.92 -0.47
N SER A 80 -1.93 0.91 -0.24
CA SER A 80 -1.34 0.34 0.97
C SER A 80 -0.35 1.26 1.67
N VAL A 81 0.50 1.99 0.93
CA VAL A 81 1.54 2.83 1.56
C VAL A 81 0.95 4.09 2.21
N LEU A 82 0.02 4.80 1.56
CA LEU A 82 -0.65 5.95 2.17
C LEU A 82 -1.46 5.60 3.43
N PRO A 83 -2.27 4.52 3.46
CA PRO A 83 -2.86 4.02 4.69
C PRO A 83 -1.82 3.76 5.79
N LEU A 84 -0.70 3.10 5.47
CA LEU A 84 0.36 2.82 6.44
C LEU A 84 0.96 4.11 7.03
N VAL A 85 1.24 5.11 6.20
CA VAL A 85 1.70 6.44 6.66
C VAL A 85 0.70 7.05 7.64
N LYS A 86 -0.58 7.11 7.26
CA LYS A 86 -1.58 7.75 8.10
C LYS A 86 -1.76 7.03 9.42
N ILE A 87 -1.77 5.69 9.42
CA ILE A 87 -1.80 4.88 10.64
C ILE A 87 -0.57 5.15 11.51
N GLY A 88 0.62 5.20 10.90
CA GLY A 88 1.87 5.53 11.58
C GLY A 88 1.79 6.86 12.32
N LEU A 89 1.25 7.89 11.69
CA LEU A 89 1.08 9.21 12.31
C LEU A 89 0.09 9.17 13.47
N VAL A 90 -1.10 8.60 13.27
CA VAL A 90 -2.15 8.65 14.31
C VAL A 90 -1.83 7.73 15.50
N LEU A 91 -1.06 6.66 15.30
CA LEU A 91 -0.64 5.73 16.36
C LEU A 91 0.76 6.01 16.92
N ASN A 92 1.45 7.07 16.45
CA ASN A 92 2.83 7.40 16.82
C ASN A 92 3.81 6.23 16.60
N ARG A 93 3.75 5.61 15.41
CA ARG A 93 4.60 4.49 14.97
C ARG A 93 5.58 4.96 13.89
N PRO A 94 6.76 5.49 14.26
CA PRO A 94 7.73 6.02 13.31
C PRO A 94 8.28 4.95 12.36
N ASP A 95 8.33 3.69 12.80
CA ASP A 95 8.74 2.55 11.99
C ASP A 95 7.82 2.34 10.77
N TYR A 96 6.53 2.65 10.87
CA TYR A 96 5.60 2.59 9.74
C TYR A 96 5.91 3.68 8.71
N ILE A 97 6.39 4.84 9.17
CA ILE A 97 6.77 5.97 8.32
C ILE A 97 8.07 5.66 7.58
N GLU A 98 9.05 5.04 8.25
CA GLU A 98 10.30 4.64 7.62
C GLU A 98 10.09 3.56 6.55
N GLU A 99 9.25 2.55 6.82
CA GLU A 99 8.86 1.57 5.80
C GLU A 99 8.17 2.26 4.61
N ALA A 100 7.24 3.19 4.88
CA ALA A 100 6.57 3.90 3.80
C ALA A 100 7.53 4.72 2.93
N LYS A 101 8.48 5.43 3.53
CA LYS A 101 9.54 6.16 2.79
C LYS A 101 10.32 5.21 1.90
N TYR A 102 10.73 4.07 2.44
CA TYR A 102 11.42 3.05 1.66
C TYR A 102 10.56 2.56 0.48
N GLN A 103 9.28 2.30 0.71
CA GLN A 103 8.36 1.89 -0.36
C GLN A 103 8.24 2.94 -1.47
N PHE A 104 8.14 4.23 -1.15
CA PHE A 104 8.16 5.29 -2.16
C PHE A 104 9.47 5.28 -2.98
N LEU A 105 10.62 5.13 -2.32
CA LEU A 105 11.92 5.12 -2.99
C LEU A 105 12.06 3.91 -3.93
N VAL A 106 11.74 2.71 -3.46
CA VAL A 106 11.87 1.48 -4.26
C VAL A 106 10.85 1.46 -5.42
N HIS A 107 9.62 1.93 -5.22
CA HIS A 107 8.66 2.05 -6.32
C HIS A 107 9.12 3.07 -7.35
N THR A 108 9.66 4.23 -6.92
CA THR A 108 10.26 5.21 -7.84
C THR A 108 11.41 4.58 -8.63
N GLN A 109 12.27 3.80 -7.98
CA GLN A 109 13.42 3.17 -8.63
C GLN A 109 13.03 2.21 -9.77
N TYR A 110 11.94 1.45 -9.60
CA TYR A 110 11.53 0.42 -10.56
C TYR A 110 10.44 0.86 -11.54
N LEU A 111 9.67 1.91 -11.22
CA LEU A 111 8.53 2.34 -12.01
C LEU A 111 8.75 3.69 -12.71
N ALA A 112 9.63 4.57 -12.23
CA ALA A 112 9.80 5.88 -12.85
C ALA A 112 10.60 5.79 -14.17
N ASP A 113 10.03 6.32 -15.25
CA ASP A 113 10.76 6.59 -16.48
C ASP A 113 11.44 7.96 -16.39
N ARG A 114 12.78 7.94 -16.32
CA ARG A 114 13.59 9.16 -16.21
C ARG A 114 13.56 10.03 -17.47
N GLN A 115 13.20 9.49 -18.63
CA GLN A 115 13.18 10.26 -19.87
C GLN A 115 11.92 11.11 -19.97
N SER A 116 10.74 10.51 -19.72
CA SER A 116 9.46 11.22 -19.79
C SER A 116 9.04 11.89 -18.47
N GLY A 117 9.56 11.44 -17.33
CA GLY A 117 9.08 11.82 -16.00
C GLY A 117 7.76 11.13 -15.60
N LEU A 118 7.24 10.23 -16.43
CA LEU A 118 6.07 9.41 -16.14
C LEU A 118 6.46 8.11 -15.44
N TRP A 119 5.46 7.35 -14.98
CA TRP A 119 5.67 6.07 -14.30
C TRP A 119 5.09 4.94 -15.12
N TYR A 120 5.83 3.84 -15.29
CA TYR A 120 5.29 2.57 -15.74
C TYR A 120 4.29 2.04 -14.71
N HIS A 121 3.20 1.46 -15.19
CA HIS A 121 2.17 0.90 -14.33
C HIS A 121 2.68 -0.24 -13.43
N GLY A 122 3.60 -1.07 -13.94
CA GLY A 122 4.19 -2.14 -13.13
C GLY A 122 5.54 -2.63 -13.60
N TRP A 123 6.19 -3.39 -12.72
CA TRP A 123 7.49 -4.01 -12.86
C TRP A 123 7.41 -5.48 -12.42
N THR A 124 8.06 -6.37 -13.17
CA THR A 124 8.30 -7.75 -12.76
C THR A 124 9.79 -8.00 -12.61
N PHE A 125 10.18 -8.61 -11.48
CA PHE A 125 11.55 -9.09 -11.36
C PHE A 125 11.75 -10.43 -12.10
N ASP A 126 10.69 -11.14 -12.46
CA ASP A 126 10.82 -12.20 -13.46
C ASP A 126 11.08 -11.57 -14.83
N GLY A 127 12.24 -11.83 -15.41
CA GLY A 127 12.71 -11.16 -16.63
C GLY A 127 13.20 -9.72 -16.47
N ASN A 128 13.06 -9.10 -15.28
CA ASN A 128 13.50 -7.73 -14.96
C ASN A 128 13.06 -6.68 -16.00
N HIS A 129 11.75 -6.53 -16.19
CA HIS A 129 11.21 -5.55 -17.12
C HIS A 129 9.90 -4.92 -16.62
N ASN A 130 9.59 -3.73 -17.14
CA ASN A 130 8.27 -3.12 -16.95
C ASN A 130 7.22 -3.80 -17.86
N PHE A 131 5.95 -3.72 -17.47
CA PHE A 131 4.85 -4.12 -18.35
C PHE A 131 4.71 -3.10 -19.50
N ARG A 132 4.60 -3.57 -20.75
CA ARG A 132 4.59 -2.68 -21.93
C ARG A 132 3.30 -1.84 -21.99
N GLN A 133 3.48 -0.52 -22.21
CA GLN A 133 2.52 0.46 -22.76
C GLN A 133 1.43 1.10 -21.87
N CYS A 134 1.58 1.18 -20.55
CA CYS A 134 0.75 2.12 -19.78
C CYS A 134 1.63 2.97 -18.85
N LEU A 135 1.76 4.25 -19.21
CA LEU A 135 2.37 5.27 -18.37
C LEU A 135 1.27 6.05 -17.65
N VAL A 136 1.40 6.26 -16.35
CA VAL A 136 0.45 7.01 -15.53
C VAL A 136 1.13 8.26 -14.97
N GLY A 137 0.43 9.39 -14.97
CA GLY A 137 0.91 10.65 -14.39
C GLY A 137 -0.15 11.73 -14.35
N ALA A 138 -0.19 12.51 -13.26
CA ALA A 138 -0.96 13.75 -13.20
C ALA A 138 -0.20 14.82 -14.00
N ARG A 139 -0.81 15.34 -15.07
CA ARG A 139 -0.29 16.52 -15.76
C ARG A 139 -0.28 17.69 -14.75
N GLN A 140 0.89 18.32 -14.61
CA GLN A 140 1.02 19.61 -13.91
C GLN A 140 0.18 20.68 -14.60
#